data_AF-A0A9P6TT20-F1
#
_entry.id   AF-A0A9P6TT20-F1
#
_cell.length_a   1.000
_cell.length_b   1.000
_cell.length_c   1.000
_cell.angle_alpha   90.00
_cell.angle_beta   90.00
_cell.angle_gamma   90.00
#
_symmetry.space_group_name_H-M   'P 1'
#
loop_
_entity.id
_entity.type
_entity.pdbx_description
1 polymer ?
#
loop_
_entity_poly.entity_id
_entity_poly.type
_entity_poly.pdbx_seq_one_letter_code
_entity_poly.pdbx_strand_id
1 'polypeptide(L)'
;MSMPLPRAALSRLEHTLWREWQRRGVLAYALWPLSQVFAALAALRRLAYARRWCKTWRADVPVVVVGNVTVGGTGKTPTVIALIQALRDAGFTPGVVSRGYGARIVRPTAVSPASPPGQAGDEPRLIARRTSVPVWVCPDRVAAARALLQANREVDVIVSDDGLQHYRLARDVELVVFDHRLGGNGFLLPAGPLREPLSRARDATLINNPYEHSLPPWPSTFALSLRPADAWHLDNPHLRRPLAQNFVDARLLEILVCPLCKGPLQYNRSAQELICHADKLAYPIRDGIPVMLVDEARQSVEGTPVEPAGG
;
A
#
# COMPACT_ATOMS: atom_id res chain seq x y z
N MET A 1 -31.41 -1.50 11.55
CA MET A 1 -31.06 -0.51 10.50
C MET A 1 -29.88 0.29 11.03
N SER A 2 -28.66 -0.13 10.72
CA SER A 2 -27.45 0.56 11.16
C SER A 2 -27.20 1.74 10.24
N MET A 3 -27.40 2.96 10.72
CA MET A 3 -26.97 4.17 10.01
C MET A 3 -25.46 4.06 9.76
N PRO A 4 -24.98 4.18 8.51
CA PRO A 4 -23.55 4.24 8.26
C PRO A 4 -23.00 5.51 8.92
N LEU A 5 -21.93 5.36 9.69
CA LEU A 5 -21.22 6.50 10.28
C LEU A 5 -20.84 7.49 9.18
N PRO A 6 -20.96 8.82 9.40
CA PRO A 6 -20.58 9.82 8.41
C PRO A 6 -19.11 9.61 8.00
N ARG A 7 -18.80 9.72 6.70
CA ARG A 7 -17.46 9.44 6.13
C ARG A 7 -16.31 10.15 6.86
N ALA A 8 -16.56 11.33 7.42
CA ALA A 8 -15.60 12.09 8.22
C ALA A 8 -15.32 11.49 9.62
N ALA A 9 -16.29 10.81 10.23
CA ALA A 9 -16.09 10.10 11.49
C ALA A 9 -15.28 8.82 11.27
N LEU A 10 -15.53 8.10 10.17
CA LEU A 10 -14.76 6.93 9.78
C LEU A 10 -13.30 7.28 9.49
N SER A 11 -13.03 8.37 8.76
CA SER A 11 -11.66 8.83 8.51
C SER A 11 -10.95 9.19 9.82
N ARG A 12 -11.59 9.95 10.72
CA ARG A 12 -11.00 10.29 12.03
C ARG A 12 -10.69 9.06 12.89
N LEU A 13 -11.54 8.04 12.88
CA LEU A 13 -11.30 6.77 13.57
C LEU A 13 -10.14 6.01 12.95
N GLU A 14 -10.08 5.92 11.62
CA GLU A 14 -8.96 5.30 10.90
C GLU A 14 -7.63 5.98 11.25
N HIS A 15 -7.58 7.31 11.27
CA HIS A 15 -6.36 8.05 11.64
C HIS A 15 -5.98 7.87 13.11
N THR A 16 -6.96 7.85 14.02
CA THR A 16 -6.71 7.61 15.45
C THR A 16 -6.15 6.21 15.66
N LEU A 17 -6.73 5.19 15.01
CA LEU A 17 -6.22 3.82 15.04
C LEU A 17 -4.80 3.72 14.45
N TRP A 18 -4.53 4.43 13.35
CA TRP A 18 -3.19 4.49 12.76
C TRP A 18 -2.15 5.05 13.71
N ARG A 19 -2.46 6.13 14.45
CA ARG A 19 -1.57 6.71 15.46
C ARG A 19 -1.35 5.76 16.64
N GLU A 20 -2.41 5.11 17.11
CA GLU A 20 -2.31 4.12 18.19
C GLU A 20 -1.49 2.90 17.76
N TRP A 21 -1.56 2.48 16.50
CA TRP A 21 -0.73 1.41 15.95
C TRP A 21 0.76 1.76 15.84
N GLN A 22 1.14 3.03 15.96
CA GLN A 22 2.55 3.45 16.06
C GLN A 22 3.05 3.47 17.50
N ARG A 23 2.18 3.36 18.52
CA ARG A 23 2.54 3.50 19.93
C ARG A 23 2.08 2.28 20.75
N ARG A 24 2.74 2.04 21.88
CA ARG A 24 2.26 1.06 22.88
C ARG A 24 1.47 1.79 23.96
N GLY A 25 0.35 2.41 23.55
CA GLY A 25 -0.55 3.12 24.44
C GLY A 25 -1.49 2.20 25.22
N VAL A 26 -2.33 2.78 26.08
CA VAL A 26 -3.33 2.05 26.87
C VAL A 26 -4.24 1.22 25.97
N LEU A 27 -4.66 1.78 24.83
CA LEU A 27 -5.51 1.07 23.87
C LEU A 27 -4.81 -0.16 23.26
N ALA A 28 -3.53 -0.03 22.90
CA ALA A 28 -2.75 -1.14 22.35
C ALA A 28 -2.62 -2.29 23.36
N TYR A 29 -2.39 -1.99 24.64
CA TYR A 29 -2.35 -3.00 25.70
C TYR A 29 -3.73 -3.60 26.01
N ALA A 30 -4.80 -2.79 25.98
CA ALA A 30 -6.17 -3.29 26.15
C ALA A 30 -6.58 -4.26 25.04
N LEU A 31 -6.13 -4.00 23.79
CA LEU A 31 -6.38 -4.86 22.63
C LEU A 31 -5.39 -6.03 22.50
N TRP A 32 -4.32 -6.04 23.29
CA TRP A 32 -3.24 -7.04 23.19
C TRP A 32 -3.72 -8.48 23.39
N PRO A 33 -4.64 -8.81 24.33
CA PRO A 33 -5.17 -10.18 24.45
C PRO A 33 -5.86 -10.65 23.16
N LEU A 34 -6.63 -9.77 22.51
CA LEU A 34 -7.29 -10.10 21.23
C LEU A 34 -6.27 -10.29 20.11
N SER A 35 -5.17 -9.52 20.14
CA SER A 35 -4.03 -9.71 19.24
C SER A 35 -3.38 -11.08 19.40
N GLN A 36 -3.30 -11.62 20.63
CA GLN A 36 -2.78 -12.98 20.87
C GLN A 36 -3.70 -14.07 20.29
N VAL A 37 -5.03 -13.90 20.38
CA VAL A 37 -5.98 -14.82 19.74
C VAL A 37 -5.79 -14.81 18.22
N PHE A 38 -5.70 -13.63 17.61
CA PHE A 38 -5.40 -13.49 16.19
C PHE A 38 -4.06 -14.14 15.82
N ALA A 39 -3.03 -13.92 16.63
CA ALA A 39 -1.70 -14.51 16.45
C ALA A 39 -1.75 -16.04 16.46
N ALA A 40 -2.47 -16.63 17.41
CA ALA A 40 -2.64 -18.07 17.54
C ALA A 40 -3.36 -18.66 16.33
N LEU A 41 -4.45 -18.04 15.87
CA LEU A 41 -5.18 -18.48 14.68
C LEU A 41 -4.33 -18.38 13.41
N ALA A 42 -3.59 -17.27 13.24
CA ALA A 42 -2.68 -17.10 12.12
C ALA A 42 -1.53 -18.12 12.15
N ALA A 43 -0.97 -18.39 13.34
CA ALA A 43 0.08 -19.40 13.53
C ALA A 43 -0.42 -20.82 13.26
N LEU A 44 -1.61 -21.18 13.74
CA LEU A 44 -2.25 -22.47 13.48
C LEU A 44 -2.47 -22.66 11.98
N ARG A 45 -2.97 -21.64 11.29
CA ARG A 45 -3.12 -21.66 9.83
C ARG A 45 -1.78 -21.89 9.14
N ARG A 46 -0.73 -21.14 9.48
CA ARG A 46 0.62 -21.34 8.91
C ARG A 46 1.11 -22.76 9.13
N LEU A 47 0.94 -23.27 10.35
CA LEU A 47 1.37 -24.60 10.74
C LEU A 47 0.64 -25.69 9.96
N ALA A 48 -0.66 -25.53 9.72
CA ALA A 48 -1.45 -26.44 8.91
C ALA A 48 -0.93 -26.53 7.47
N TYR A 49 -0.51 -25.42 6.86
CA TYR A 49 0.12 -25.44 5.53
C TYR A 49 1.54 -26.00 5.57
N ALA A 50 2.35 -25.62 6.57
CA ALA A 50 3.71 -26.14 6.73
C ALA A 50 3.74 -27.67 6.94
N ARG A 51 2.76 -28.21 7.68
CA ARG A 51 2.57 -29.66 7.87
C ARG A 51 1.79 -30.34 6.75
N ARG A 52 1.46 -29.61 5.68
CA ARG A 52 0.70 -30.11 4.51
C ARG A 52 -0.68 -30.68 4.85
N TRP A 53 -1.28 -30.27 5.97
CA TRP A 53 -2.67 -30.59 6.31
C TRP A 53 -3.66 -29.87 5.38
N CYS A 54 -3.26 -28.71 4.86
CA CYS A 54 -4.00 -28.00 3.82
C CYS A 54 -3.37 -28.21 2.44
N LYS A 55 -4.21 -28.30 1.41
CA LYS A 55 -3.77 -28.45 0.02
C LYS A 55 -3.05 -27.18 -0.45
N THR A 56 -1.84 -27.37 -0.96
CA THR A 56 -1.03 -26.34 -1.63
C THR A 56 -0.88 -26.74 -3.10
N TRP A 57 -1.07 -25.79 -4.00
CA TRP A 57 -0.84 -25.97 -5.44
C TRP A 57 0.49 -25.33 -5.82
N ARG A 58 1.32 -26.08 -6.54
CA ARG A 58 2.59 -25.60 -7.09
C ARG A 58 2.42 -25.37 -8.58
N ALA A 59 2.90 -24.22 -9.05
CA ALA A 59 2.97 -23.92 -10.47
C ALA A 59 4.15 -24.68 -11.10
N ASP A 60 4.10 -24.89 -12.41
CA ASP A 60 5.20 -25.49 -13.18
C ASP A 60 6.37 -24.52 -13.40
N VAL A 61 6.18 -23.26 -13.02
CA VAL A 61 7.16 -22.18 -13.10
C VAL A 61 7.40 -21.57 -11.71
N PRO A 62 8.56 -20.94 -11.45
CA PRO A 62 8.83 -20.29 -10.18
C PRO A 62 7.80 -19.21 -9.83
N VAL A 63 7.43 -19.12 -8.55
CA VAL A 63 6.48 -18.12 -8.04
C VAL A 63 7.20 -17.21 -7.04
N VAL A 64 7.31 -15.93 -7.40
CA VAL A 64 7.82 -14.85 -6.53
C VAL A 64 6.64 -14.11 -5.93
N VAL A 65 6.56 -14.05 -4.61
CA VAL A 65 5.50 -13.33 -3.89
C VAL A 65 6.06 -12.01 -3.35
N VAL A 66 5.42 -10.91 -3.73
CA VAL A 66 5.66 -9.59 -3.16
C VAL A 66 4.48 -9.24 -2.25
N GLY A 67 4.73 -8.80 -1.03
CA GLY A 67 3.65 -8.27 -0.21
C GLY A 67 4.13 -7.55 1.04
N ASN A 68 3.20 -7.23 1.94
CA ASN A 68 3.54 -6.67 3.25
C ASN A 68 2.96 -7.47 4.41
N VAL A 69 3.63 -7.34 5.55
CA VAL A 69 3.15 -7.90 6.83
C VAL A 69 2.39 -6.88 7.66
N THR A 70 2.26 -5.63 7.20
CA THR A 70 1.50 -4.57 7.85
C THR A 70 0.19 -4.30 7.11
N VAL A 71 -0.80 -3.72 7.78
CA VAL A 71 -1.91 -3.04 7.10
C VAL A 71 -1.35 -1.79 6.41
N GLY A 72 -2.03 -1.27 5.38
CA GLY A 72 -1.64 -0.04 4.68
C GLY A 72 -0.85 -0.25 3.38
N GLY A 73 -0.65 0.84 2.65
CA GLY A 73 0.13 0.89 1.41
C GLY A 73 1.62 1.05 1.71
N THR A 74 2.42 0.07 1.29
CA THR A 74 3.86 -0.07 1.60
C THR A 74 4.76 0.08 0.37
N GLY A 75 4.23 0.56 -0.76
CA GLY A 75 5.00 0.64 -2.01
C GLY A 75 5.14 -0.69 -2.76
N LYS A 76 4.20 -1.63 -2.56
CA LYS A 76 4.16 -2.93 -3.24
C LYS A 76 4.08 -2.78 -4.77
N THR A 77 3.17 -1.96 -5.28
CA THR A 77 2.95 -1.83 -6.73
C THR A 77 4.20 -1.33 -7.46
N PRO A 78 4.91 -0.28 -7.00
CA PRO A 78 6.22 0.08 -7.55
C PRO A 78 7.26 -1.06 -7.47
N THR A 79 7.28 -1.80 -6.35
CA THR A 79 8.19 -2.93 -6.16
C THR A 79 7.93 -4.04 -7.18
N VAL A 80 6.66 -4.39 -7.40
CA VAL A 80 6.25 -5.39 -8.39
C VAL A 80 6.68 -4.96 -9.80
N ILE A 81 6.47 -3.69 -10.16
CA ILE A 81 6.90 -3.16 -11.47
C ILE A 81 8.43 -3.24 -11.62
N ALA A 82 9.19 -2.85 -10.61
CA ALA A 82 10.65 -2.92 -10.63
C ALA A 82 11.16 -4.38 -10.73
N LEU A 83 10.53 -5.30 -10.00
CA LEU A 83 10.86 -6.73 -10.06
C LEU A 83 10.57 -7.32 -11.45
N ILE A 84 9.44 -6.96 -12.06
CA ILE A 84 9.09 -7.40 -13.42
C ILE A 84 10.16 -6.95 -14.42
N GLN A 85 10.64 -5.71 -14.30
CA GLN A 85 11.70 -5.21 -15.17
C GLN A 85 13.00 -5.96 -14.95
N ALA A 86 13.42 -6.15 -13.69
CA ALA A 86 14.64 -6.89 -13.36
C ALA A 86 14.60 -8.35 -13.85
N LEU A 87 13.44 -9.02 -13.76
CA LEU A 87 13.25 -10.37 -14.27
C LEU A 87 13.39 -10.41 -15.80
N ARG A 88 12.82 -9.43 -16.51
CA ARG A 88 12.99 -9.31 -17.97
C ARG A 88 14.41 -9.05 -18.38
N ASP A 89 15.10 -8.16 -17.67
CA ASP A 89 16.51 -7.84 -17.93
C ASP A 89 17.40 -9.08 -17.68
N ALA A 90 16.97 -9.98 -16.78
CA ALA A 90 17.58 -11.28 -16.56
C ALA A 90 17.15 -12.38 -17.55
N GLY A 91 16.29 -12.06 -18.54
CA GLY A 91 15.87 -12.98 -19.61
C GLY A 91 14.60 -13.78 -19.32
N PHE A 92 13.89 -13.51 -18.23
CA PHE A 92 12.61 -14.17 -17.92
C PHE A 92 11.42 -13.47 -18.61
N THR A 93 10.35 -14.22 -18.80
CA THR A 93 9.04 -13.77 -19.28
C THR A 93 8.03 -13.79 -18.12
N PRO A 94 7.93 -12.71 -17.32
CA PRO A 94 7.06 -12.68 -16.16
C PRO A 94 5.57 -12.55 -16.51
N GLY A 95 4.73 -13.21 -15.72
CA GLY A 95 3.29 -12.97 -15.63
C GLY A 95 2.87 -12.60 -14.20
N VAL A 96 1.79 -11.84 -14.05
CA VAL A 96 1.38 -11.29 -12.75
C VAL A 96 0.04 -11.86 -12.30
N VAL A 97 -0.05 -12.21 -11.02
CA VAL A 97 -1.32 -12.54 -10.36
C VAL A 97 -1.61 -11.59 -9.21
N SER A 98 -2.82 -11.05 -9.16
CA SER A 98 -3.29 -10.20 -8.07
C SER A 98 -4.72 -10.56 -7.65
N ARG A 99 -5.18 -10.00 -6.52
CA ARG A 99 -6.54 -10.22 -6.02
C ARG A 99 -7.59 -9.42 -6.81
N GLY A 100 -7.23 -8.24 -7.32
CA GLY A 100 -8.17 -7.27 -7.89
C GLY A 100 -8.89 -6.45 -6.82
N TYR A 101 -8.14 -5.80 -5.91
CA TYR A 101 -8.71 -4.97 -4.85
C TYR A 101 -9.61 -3.87 -5.42
N GLY A 102 -10.77 -3.63 -4.80
CA GLY A 102 -11.76 -2.64 -5.24
C GLY A 102 -12.68 -3.10 -6.39
N ALA A 103 -12.40 -4.24 -7.03
CA ALA A 103 -13.25 -4.82 -8.06
C ALA A 103 -14.02 -6.05 -7.55
N ARG A 104 -15.21 -6.31 -8.13
CA ARG A 104 -15.99 -7.50 -7.82
C ARG A 104 -15.64 -8.62 -8.79
N ILE A 105 -14.69 -9.46 -8.38
CA ILE A 105 -14.14 -10.53 -9.22
C ILE A 105 -14.57 -11.89 -8.66
N VAL A 106 -15.30 -12.66 -9.48
CA VAL A 106 -15.81 -14.00 -9.12
C VAL A 106 -14.98 -15.11 -9.77
N ARG A 107 -14.49 -14.88 -10.98
CA ARG A 107 -13.70 -15.82 -11.78
C ARG A 107 -12.35 -15.21 -12.17
N PRO A 108 -11.33 -16.01 -12.51
CA PRO A 108 -10.10 -15.49 -13.09
C PRO A 108 -10.39 -14.62 -14.31
N THR A 109 -9.88 -13.40 -14.29
CA THR A 109 -10.09 -12.41 -15.36
C THR A 109 -8.74 -11.86 -15.79
N ALA A 110 -8.49 -11.84 -17.09
CA ALA A 110 -7.35 -11.16 -17.67
C ALA A 110 -7.55 -9.64 -17.58
N VAL A 111 -6.50 -8.92 -17.18
CA VAL A 111 -6.51 -7.46 -17.10
C VAL A 111 -5.84 -6.91 -18.34
N SER A 112 -6.53 -6.05 -19.07
CA SER A 112 -5.95 -5.27 -20.16
C SER A 112 -5.71 -3.82 -19.71
N PRO A 113 -4.80 -3.09 -20.36
CA PRO A 113 -4.64 -1.64 -20.17
C PRO A 113 -5.95 -0.84 -20.33
N ALA A 114 -6.89 -1.37 -21.11
CA ALA A 114 -8.20 -0.76 -21.37
C ALA A 114 -9.29 -1.21 -20.38
N SER A 115 -9.05 -2.23 -19.55
CA SER A 115 -10.05 -2.75 -18.61
C SER A 115 -10.55 -1.65 -17.66
N PRO A 116 -11.88 -1.56 -17.41
CA PRO A 116 -12.42 -0.63 -16.44
C PRO A 116 -11.94 -0.95 -15.01
N PRO A 117 -11.66 0.06 -14.16
CA PRO A 117 -11.30 -0.13 -12.75
C PRO A 117 -12.22 -1.08 -11.98
N GLY A 118 -13.53 -0.96 -12.17
CA GLY A 118 -14.52 -1.79 -11.48
C GLY A 118 -14.45 -3.29 -11.81
N GLN A 119 -13.75 -3.67 -12.88
CA GLN A 119 -13.63 -5.06 -13.33
C GLN A 119 -12.26 -5.68 -13.03
N ALA A 120 -11.19 -4.87 -13.00
CA ALA A 120 -9.81 -5.34 -12.82
C ALA A 120 -9.16 -4.90 -11.50
N GLY A 121 -9.65 -3.82 -10.89
CA GLY A 121 -8.98 -3.09 -9.82
C GLY A 121 -7.96 -2.09 -10.37
N ASP A 122 -7.67 -1.06 -9.58
CA ASP A 122 -6.76 0.03 -10.00
C ASP A 122 -5.30 -0.42 -10.07
N GLU A 123 -4.82 -1.18 -9.07
CA GLU A 123 -3.42 -1.63 -9.00
C GLU A 123 -3.06 -2.63 -10.12
N PRO A 124 -3.85 -3.68 -10.42
CA PRO A 124 -3.53 -4.62 -11.50
C PRO A 124 -3.56 -3.95 -12.87
N ARG A 125 -4.47 -2.99 -13.09
CA ARG A 125 -4.52 -2.20 -14.32
C ARG A 125 -3.28 -1.33 -14.48
N LEU A 126 -2.79 -0.71 -13.39
CA LEU A 126 -1.56 0.06 -13.41
C LEU A 126 -0.35 -0.82 -13.78
N ILE A 127 -0.25 -2.02 -13.20
CA ILE A 127 0.82 -2.97 -13.52
C ILE A 127 0.75 -3.37 -15.01
N ALA A 128 -0.43 -3.75 -15.50
CA ALA A 128 -0.64 -4.12 -16.90
C ALA A 128 -0.25 -2.98 -17.86
N ARG A 129 -0.64 -1.74 -17.55
CA ARG A 129 -0.30 -0.54 -18.34
C ARG A 129 1.20 -0.24 -18.36
N ARG A 130 1.88 -0.38 -17.22
CA ARG A 130 3.29 0.03 -17.08
C ARG A 130 4.26 -1.00 -17.61
N THR A 131 3.89 -2.27 -17.55
CA THR A 131 4.80 -3.37 -17.86
C THR A 131 4.41 -4.10 -19.14
N SER A 132 3.15 -4.05 -19.58
CA SER A 132 2.66 -4.85 -20.70
C SER A 132 2.86 -6.36 -20.52
N VAL A 133 3.05 -6.85 -19.29
CA VAL A 133 3.03 -8.29 -18.99
C VAL A 133 1.59 -8.80 -18.93
N PRO A 134 1.35 -10.10 -19.14
CA PRO A 134 0.07 -10.72 -18.82
C PRO A 134 -0.26 -10.56 -17.33
N VAL A 135 -1.42 -9.98 -17.01
CA VAL A 135 -1.90 -9.79 -15.64
C VAL A 135 -3.24 -10.47 -15.47
N TRP A 136 -3.38 -11.30 -14.44
CA TRP A 136 -4.62 -11.99 -14.10
C TRP A 136 -5.05 -11.71 -12.67
N VAL A 137 -6.35 -11.54 -12.47
CA VAL A 137 -6.92 -11.19 -11.17
C VAL A 137 -7.96 -12.22 -10.73
N CYS A 138 -7.86 -12.64 -9.46
CA CYS A 138 -8.87 -13.47 -8.80
C CYS A 138 -8.62 -13.50 -7.27
N PRO A 139 -9.67 -13.51 -6.43
CA PRO A 139 -9.51 -13.79 -5.00
C PRO A 139 -8.83 -15.13 -4.70
N ASP A 140 -9.10 -16.15 -5.52
CA ASP A 140 -8.33 -17.39 -5.52
C ASP A 140 -7.12 -17.25 -6.45
N ARG A 141 -5.94 -17.01 -5.87
CA ARG A 141 -4.71 -16.81 -6.65
C ARG A 141 -4.26 -18.06 -7.40
N VAL A 142 -4.66 -19.25 -6.95
CA VAL A 142 -4.37 -20.49 -7.68
C VAL A 142 -5.17 -20.52 -8.97
N ALA A 143 -6.44 -20.09 -8.92
CA ALA A 143 -7.27 -20.00 -10.12
C ALA A 143 -6.73 -18.94 -11.10
N ALA A 144 -6.28 -17.77 -10.60
CA ALA A 144 -5.61 -16.77 -11.42
C ALA A 144 -4.32 -17.30 -12.08
N ALA A 145 -3.46 -17.96 -11.30
CA ALA A 145 -2.19 -18.50 -11.81
C ALA A 145 -2.39 -19.59 -12.87
N ARG A 146 -3.38 -20.48 -12.68
CA ARG A 146 -3.72 -21.48 -13.70
C ARG A 146 -4.21 -20.83 -15.00
N ALA A 147 -5.09 -19.85 -14.90
CA ALA A 147 -5.63 -19.18 -16.07
C ALA A 147 -4.55 -18.39 -16.82
N LEU A 148 -3.64 -17.73 -16.08
CA LEU A 148 -2.45 -17.08 -16.61
C LEU A 148 -1.58 -18.06 -17.43
N LEU A 149 -1.14 -19.18 -16.84
CA LEU A 149 -0.28 -20.14 -17.52
C LEU A 149 -0.98 -20.86 -18.70
N GLN A 150 -2.30 -21.04 -18.62
CA GLN A 150 -3.08 -21.63 -19.71
C GLN A 150 -3.17 -20.71 -20.92
N ALA A 151 -3.37 -19.41 -20.69
CA ALA A 151 -3.52 -18.41 -21.74
C ALA A 151 -2.17 -17.89 -22.29
N ASN A 152 -1.11 -17.96 -21.49
CA ASN A 152 0.21 -17.40 -21.79
C ASN A 152 1.28 -18.47 -21.54
N ARG A 153 1.56 -19.27 -22.57
CA ARG A 153 2.52 -20.40 -22.50
C ARG A 153 3.98 -19.95 -22.43
N GLU A 154 4.23 -18.72 -22.85
CA GLU A 154 5.51 -18.04 -22.80
C GLU A 154 5.92 -17.63 -21.38
N VAL A 155 4.98 -17.55 -20.43
CA VAL A 155 5.28 -17.13 -19.05
C VAL A 155 6.10 -18.20 -18.34
N ASP A 156 7.30 -17.82 -17.89
CA ASP A 156 8.27 -18.71 -17.23
C ASP A 156 8.52 -18.35 -15.76
N VAL A 157 7.88 -17.29 -15.25
CA VAL A 157 7.89 -16.89 -13.83
C VAL A 157 6.61 -16.14 -13.46
N ILE A 158 6.06 -16.42 -12.28
CA ILE A 158 4.87 -15.73 -11.77
C ILE A 158 5.26 -14.76 -10.66
N VAL A 159 4.82 -13.51 -10.78
CA VAL A 159 4.89 -12.51 -9.71
C VAL A 159 3.51 -12.33 -9.07
N SER A 160 3.40 -12.62 -7.78
CA SER A 160 2.16 -12.52 -7.02
C SER A 160 2.15 -11.27 -6.14
N ASP A 161 1.30 -10.31 -6.49
CA ASP A 161 1.17 -9.02 -5.81
C ASP A 161 0.23 -9.11 -4.61
N ASP A 162 0.72 -8.83 -3.39
CA ASP A 162 0.05 -8.97 -2.09
C ASP A 162 -0.34 -10.41 -1.71
N GLY A 163 0.55 -11.36 -2.04
CA GLY A 163 0.27 -12.80 -1.92
C GLY A 163 0.63 -13.46 -0.60
N LEU A 164 1.22 -12.75 0.37
CA LEU A 164 1.88 -13.38 1.53
C LEU A 164 0.95 -14.25 2.39
N GLN A 165 -0.32 -13.86 2.54
CA GLN A 165 -1.31 -14.64 3.29
C GLN A 165 -2.01 -15.75 2.47
N HIS A 166 -1.68 -15.89 1.18
CA HIS A 166 -2.30 -16.85 0.28
C HIS A 166 -1.50 -18.17 0.20
N TYR A 167 -1.40 -18.88 1.32
CA TYR A 167 -0.65 -20.14 1.48
C TYR A 167 -1.01 -21.27 0.51
N ARG A 168 -2.20 -21.25 -0.12
CA ARG A 168 -2.61 -22.27 -1.12
C ARG A 168 -1.79 -22.22 -2.39
N LEU A 169 -1.19 -21.08 -2.72
CA LEU A 169 -0.27 -20.95 -3.85
C LEU A 169 1.14 -21.16 -3.29
N ALA A 170 1.81 -22.23 -3.71
CA ALA A 170 3.21 -22.45 -3.38
C ALA A 170 4.05 -21.29 -3.94
N ARG A 171 5.10 -20.95 -3.21
CA ARG A 171 6.01 -19.86 -3.52
C ARG A 171 7.43 -20.33 -3.34
N ASP A 172 8.29 -19.88 -4.22
CA ASP A 172 9.70 -20.23 -4.24
C ASP A 172 10.54 -19.07 -3.69
N VAL A 173 10.05 -17.83 -3.80
CA VAL A 173 10.67 -16.63 -3.23
C VAL A 173 9.62 -15.70 -2.60
N GLU A 174 9.93 -15.16 -1.42
CA GLU A 174 9.12 -14.20 -0.68
C GLU A 174 9.85 -12.88 -0.43
N LEU A 175 9.33 -11.80 -1.02
CA LEU A 175 9.76 -10.44 -0.79
C LEU A 175 8.75 -9.70 0.09
N VAL A 176 9.20 -9.18 1.22
CA VAL A 176 8.37 -8.36 2.11
C VAL A 176 8.75 -6.89 1.95
N VAL A 177 7.76 -6.06 1.64
CA VAL A 177 7.93 -4.61 1.49
C VAL A 177 7.41 -3.89 2.73
N PHE A 178 8.23 -2.98 3.25
CA PHE A 178 7.85 -2.01 4.27
C PHE A 178 8.00 -0.60 3.73
N ASP A 179 7.23 0.32 4.29
CA ASP A 179 7.49 1.75 4.19
C ASP A 179 8.32 2.23 5.39
N HIS A 180 8.51 3.56 5.49
CA HIS A 180 9.21 4.21 6.59
C HIS A 180 8.61 3.92 7.99
N ARG A 181 7.34 3.46 8.06
CA ARG A 181 6.67 3.14 9.34
C ARG A 181 7.03 1.74 9.85
N LEU A 182 7.68 0.93 9.03
CA LEU A 182 8.14 -0.42 9.38
C LEU A 182 7.02 -1.23 10.04
N GLY A 183 7.26 -1.84 11.21
CA GLY A 183 6.28 -2.68 11.93
C GLY A 183 5.38 -1.95 12.93
N GLY A 184 5.41 -0.61 13.00
CA GLY A 184 4.72 0.17 14.03
C GLY A 184 5.07 -0.26 15.45
N ASN A 185 4.07 -0.41 16.31
CA ASN A 185 4.25 -0.81 17.71
C ASN A 185 4.68 -2.27 17.93
N GLY A 186 4.79 -3.06 16.84
CA GLY A 186 5.23 -4.45 16.85
C GLY A 186 4.16 -5.47 17.26
N PHE A 187 2.93 -5.04 17.52
CA PHE A 187 1.81 -5.95 17.80
C PHE A 187 1.07 -6.35 16.53
N LEU A 188 0.48 -7.56 16.59
CA LEU A 188 -0.43 -8.03 15.56
C LEU A 188 -1.79 -7.35 15.67
N LEU A 189 -2.58 -7.44 14.61
CA LEU A 189 -3.96 -6.98 14.62
C LEU A 189 -4.75 -7.65 15.75
N PRO A 190 -5.65 -6.91 16.44
CA PRO A 190 -5.97 -5.49 16.25
C PRO A 190 -5.15 -4.52 17.13
N ALA A 191 -4.28 -5.01 18.01
CA ALA A 191 -3.48 -4.17 18.92
C ALA A 191 -2.37 -3.38 18.21
N GLY A 192 -1.97 -3.81 17.02
CA GLY A 192 -0.99 -3.16 16.18
C GLY A 192 -1.26 -3.43 14.69
N PRO A 193 -0.40 -2.89 13.81
CA PRO A 193 -0.64 -2.91 12.37
C PRO A 193 -0.24 -4.23 11.71
N LEU A 194 0.41 -5.15 12.42
CA LEU A 194 0.97 -6.35 11.82
C LEU A 194 -0.12 -7.40 11.54
N ARG A 195 -0.16 -7.89 10.30
CA ARG A 195 -0.91 -9.10 9.89
C ARG A 195 -0.16 -10.36 10.27
N GLU A 196 1.17 -10.29 10.30
CA GLU A 196 2.07 -11.40 10.59
C GLU A 196 3.30 -10.91 11.36
N PRO A 197 3.89 -11.75 12.22
CA PRO A 197 4.98 -11.30 13.10
C PRO A 197 6.21 -10.91 12.28
N LEU A 198 6.97 -9.92 12.75
CA LEU A 198 8.22 -9.51 12.08
C LEU A 198 9.26 -10.65 12.01
N SER A 199 9.19 -11.63 12.91
CA SER A 199 10.04 -12.83 12.91
C SER A 199 9.68 -13.88 11.85
N ARG A 200 8.59 -13.69 11.10
CA ARG A 200 8.23 -14.58 9.99
C ARG A 200 9.40 -14.71 9.01
N ALA A 201 9.76 -15.95 8.66
CA ALA A 201 10.72 -16.26 7.61
C ALA A 201 10.30 -15.63 6.27
N ARG A 202 11.31 -15.17 5.51
CA ARG A 202 11.21 -14.55 4.19
C ARG A 202 12.60 -14.54 3.57
N ASP A 203 12.68 -14.40 2.25
CA ASP A 203 13.97 -14.41 1.53
C ASP A 203 14.63 -13.02 1.52
N ALA A 204 13.82 -11.96 1.37
CA ALA A 204 14.33 -10.60 1.45
C ALA A 204 13.29 -9.61 2.00
N THR A 205 13.81 -8.52 2.56
CA THR A 205 13.03 -7.37 3.01
C THR A 205 13.42 -6.15 2.19
N LEU A 206 12.43 -5.48 1.60
CA LEU A 206 12.59 -4.23 0.89
C LEU A 206 11.98 -3.11 1.72
N ILE A 207 12.73 -2.04 1.97
CA ILE A 207 12.25 -0.90 2.76
C ILE A 207 12.22 0.32 1.86
N ASN A 208 11.02 0.78 1.54
CA ASN A 208 10.82 2.08 0.91
C ASN A 208 11.29 3.16 1.88
N ASN A 209 12.47 3.70 1.60
CA ASN A 209 13.22 4.61 2.47
C ASN A 209 13.30 6.00 1.84
N PRO A 210 12.18 6.76 1.77
CA PRO A 210 12.17 8.08 1.16
C PRO A 210 13.01 9.12 1.91
N TYR A 211 13.41 8.82 3.15
CA TYR A 211 14.11 9.74 4.05
C TYR A 211 15.54 9.30 4.37
N GLU A 212 16.10 8.36 3.61
CA GLU A 212 17.48 7.85 3.74
C GLU A 212 17.89 7.51 5.20
N HIS A 213 17.02 6.82 5.93
CA HIS A 213 17.34 6.33 7.28
C HIS A 213 18.21 5.07 7.26
N SER A 214 18.90 4.82 8.38
CA SER A 214 19.60 3.55 8.61
C SER A 214 18.61 2.39 8.53
N LEU A 215 18.91 1.41 7.68
CA LEU A 215 18.09 0.21 7.58
C LEU A 215 18.14 -0.57 8.91
N PRO A 216 17.02 -1.16 9.35
CA PRO A 216 17.02 -2.04 10.50
C PRO A 216 17.96 -3.24 10.26
N PRO A 217 18.59 -3.78 11.31
CA PRO A 217 19.52 -4.90 11.21
C PRO A 217 18.79 -6.24 11.03
N TRP A 218 17.84 -6.29 10.08
CA TRP A 218 17.12 -7.50 9.71
C TRP A 218 17.86 -8.22 8.58
N PRO A 219 17.82 -9.55 8.54
CA PRO A 219 18.52 -10.33 7.50
C PRO A 219 17.99 -9.98 6.10
N SER A 220 18.89 -9.96 5.12
CA SER A 220 18.57 -9.74 3.70
C SER A 220 17.70 -8.50 3.46
N THR A 221 18.09 -7.37 4.08
CA THR A 221 17.35 -6.11 3.99
C THR A 221 17.99 -5.18 2.98
N PHE A 222 17.19 -4.66 2.06
CA PHE A 222 17.61 -3.75 1.01
C PHE A 222 16.78 -2.47 1.02
N ALA A 223 17.42 -1.34 0.72
CA ALA A 223 16.73 -0.09 0.51
C ALA A 223 16.01 -0.09 -0.84
N LEU A 224 14.76 0.36 -0.86
CA LEU A 224 14.02 0.71 -2.05
C LEU A 224 13.88 2.24 -2.09
N SER A 225 14.34 2.86 -3.17
CA SER A 225 14.19 4.30 -3.40
C SER A 225 13.16 4.54 -4.50
N LEU A 226 12.15 5.35 -4.20
CA LEU A 226 11.18 5.81 -5.19
C LEU A 226 11.57 7.22 -5.64
N ARG A 227 11.92 7.37 -6.91
CA ARG A 227 12.24 8.67 -7.50
C ARG A 227 11.02 9.21 -8.25
N PRO A 228 10.55 10.44 -7.95
CA PRO A 228 9.53 11.10 -8.74
C PRO A 228 9.94 11.15 -10.22
N ALA A 229 9.05 10.74 -11.10
CA ALA A 229 9.24 10.75 -12.55
C ALA A 229 8.23 11.72 -13.19
N ASP A 230 7.70 11.41 -14.36
CA ASP A 230 6.64 12.22 -14.96
C ASP A 230 5.31 12.07 -14.21
N ALA A 231 4.60 13.17 -14.01
CA ALA A 231 3.16 13.20 -13.77
C ALA A 231 2.42 12.95 -15.08
N TRP A 232 1.31 12.20 -15.02
CA TRP A 232 0.52 11.80 -16.19
C TRP A 232 -0.91 12.25 -16.01
N HIS A 233 -1.53 12.73 -17.08
CA HIS A 233 -2.98 12.92 -17.09
C HIS A 233 -3.66 11.55 -17.13
N LEU A 234 -4.55 11.26 -16.17
CA LEU A 234 -5.19 9.94 -16.03
C LEU A 234 -6.02 9.55 -17.26
N ASP A 235 -6.70 10.52 -17.87
CA ASP A 235 -7.53 10.29 -19.07
C ASP A 235 -6.76 10.39 -20.39
N ASN A 236 -5.57 11.00 -20.37
CA ASN A 236 -4.74 11.15 -21.57
C ASN A 236 -3.27 10.94 -21.22
N PRO A 237 -2.79 9.68 -21.19
CA PRO A 237 -1.42 9.37 -20.82
C PRO A 237 -0.35 10.00 -21.73
N HIS A 238 -0.71 10.50 -22.92
CA HIS A 238 0.25 11.24 -23.75
C HIS A 238 0.58 12.62 -23.16
N LEU A 239 -0.31 13.18 -22.34
CA LEU A 239 -0.05 14.39 -21.57
C LEU A 239 0.70 14.01 -20.29
N ARG A 240 2.01 14.30 -20.31
CA ARG A 240 2.89 14.06 -19.17
C ARG A 240 3.81 15.26 -18.94
N ARG A 241 4.19 15.49 -17.68
CA ARG A 241 5.14 16.53 -17.29
C ARG A 241 6.08 16.00 -16.20
N PRO A 242 7.40 16.23 -16.28
CA PRO A 242 8.32 15.84 -15.21
C PRO A 242 7.91 16.42 -13.86
N LEU A 243 7.79 15.60 -12.80
CA LEU A 243 7.55 16.08 -11.43
C LEU A 243 8.73 16.90 -10.90
N ALA A 244 9.95 16.64 -11.40
CA ALA A 244 11.16 17.35 -11.03
C ALA A 244 11.17 18.84 -11.45
N GLN A 245 10.25 19.26 -12.33
CA GLN A 245 10.11 20.67 -12.72
C GLN A 245 8.99 21.32 -11.89
N ASN A 246 9.34 21.98 -10.78
CA ASN A 246 8.45 22.84 -9.96
C ASN A 246 6.96 22.46 -10.08
N PHE A 247 6.61 21.28 -9.59
CA PHE A 247 5.28 20.68 -9.77
C PHE A 247 4.15 21.50 -9.13
N VAL A 248 4.49 22.44 -8.25
CA VAL A 248 3.55 23.35 -7.60
C VAL A 248 3.18 24.50 -8.53
N ASP A 249 2.19 24.28 -9.40
CA ASP A 249 1.34 25.38 -9.85
C ASP A 249 0.39 25.75 -8.70
N ALA A 250 0.21 27.04 -8.41
CA ALA A 250 -0.72 27.52 -7.38
C ALA A 250 -2.14 26.95 -7.61
N ARG A 251 -2.53 26.75 -8.87
CA ARG A 251 -3.81 26.14 -9.25
C ARG A 251 -3.95 24.68 -8.81
N LEU A 252 -2.84 23.95 -8.72
CA LEU A 252 -2.84 22.54 -8.31
C LEU A 252 -3.07 22.41 -6.80
N LEU A 253 -2.51 23.36 -6.02
CA LEU A 253 -2.76 23.46 -4.58
C LEU A 253 -4.20 23.86 -4.25
N GLU A 254 -4.81 24.72 -5.07
CA GLU A 254 -6.20 25.17 -4.90
C GLU A 254 -7.24 24.05 -5.06
N ILE A 255 -6.91 22.98 -5.79
CA ILE A 255 -7.80 21.82 -6.00
C ILE A 255 -7.66 20.79 -4.85
N LEU A 256 -6.61 20.89 -4.03
CA LEU A 256 -6.40 19.95 -2.93
C LEU A 256 -7.37 20.23 -1.78
N VAL A 257 -7.96 19.15 -1.29
CA VAL A 257 -8.85 19.17 -0.13
C VAL A 257 -8.22 18.45 1.04
N CYS A 258 -8.58 18.86 2.25
CA CYS A 258 -8.11 18.21 3.47
C CYS A 258 -8.48 16.71 3.44
N PRO A 259 -7.53 15.78 3.66
CA PRO A 259 -7.82 14.35 3.64
C PRO A 259 -8.83 13.93 4.72
N LEU A 260 -8.90 14.66 5.85
CA LEU A 260 -9.82 14.41 6.97
C LEU A 260 -11.24 14.86 6.70
N CYS A 261 -11.47 16.17 6.62
CA CYS A 261 -12.80 16.74 6.49
C CYS A 261 -13.26 16.93 5.04
N LYS A 262 -12.37 16.75 4.05
CA LYS A 262 -12.60 17.09 2.63
C LYS A 262 -12.90 18.57 2.39
N GLY A 263 -12.66 19.42 3.38
CA GLY A 263 -12.78 20.88 3.28
C GLY A 263 -11.60 21.53 2.56
N PRO A 264 -11.71 22.83 2.25
CA PRO A 264 -10.67 23.57 1.53
C PRO A 264 -9.38 23.69 2.35
N LEU A 265 -8.27 23.87 1.65
CA LEU A 265 -6.96 24.13 2.23
C LEU A 265 -6.47 25.52 1.83
N GLN A 266 -5.91 26.26 2.77
CA GLN A 266 -5.27 27.54 2.50
C GLN A 266 -3.77 27.32 2.33
N TYR A 267 -3.23 27.71 1.17
CA TYR A 267 -1.78 27.67 0.96
C TYR A 267 -1.07 28.83 1.67
N ASN A 268 -0.24 28.51 2.66
CA ASN A 268 0.71 29.43 3.25
C ASN A 268 2.05 29.31 2.52
N ARG A 269 2.30 30.25 1.61
CA ARG A 269 3.53 30.29 0.80
C ARG A 269 4.79 30.52 1.64
N SER A 270 4.69 31.28 2.73
CA SER A 270 5.85 31.60 3.58
C SER A 270 6.34 30.40 4.37
N ALA A 271 5.40 29.61 4.90
CA ALA A 271 5.70 28.39 5.65
C ALA A 271 5.86 27.14 4.75
N GLN A 272 5.54 27.25 3.45
CA GLN A 272 5.41 26.10 2.54
C GLN A 272 4.47 25.03 3.11
N GLU A 273 3.27 25.44 3.55
CA GLU A 273 2.28 24.56 4.18
C GLU A 273 0.87 24.76 3.58
N LEU A 274 0.05 23.71 3.57
CA LEU A 274 -1.39 23.76 3.30
C LEU A 274 -2.16 23.66 4.62
N ILE A 275 -2.90 24.70 4.97
CA ILE A 275 -3.59 24.81 6.26
C ILE A 275 -5.05 24.42 6.11
N CYS A 276 -5.49 23.43 6.89
CA CYS A 276 -6.88 23.14 7.13
C CYS A 276 -7.33 23.80 8.44
N HIS A 277 -8.12 24.87 8.35
CA HIS A 277 -8.66 25.55 9.54
C HIS A 277 -9.67 24.69 10.30
N ALA A 278 -10.46 23.88 9.60
CA ALA A 278 -11.49 23.05 10.22
C ALA A 278 -10.91 21.96 11.14
N ASP A 279 -9.80 21.34 10.74
CA ASP A 279 -9.12 20.30 11.52
C ASP A 279 -7.89 20.83 12.28
N LYS A 280 -7.56 22.13 12.14
CA LYS A 280 -6.39 22.80 12.76
C LYS A 280 -5.06 22.07 12.44
N LEU A 281 -4.88 21.74 11.17
CA LEU A 281 -3.70 21.04 10.67
C LEU A 281 -3.02 21.85 9.57
N ALA A 282 -1.69 21.85 9.58
CA ALA A 282 -0.85 22.34 8.51
C ALA A 282 -0.07 21.18 7.89
N TYR A 283 -0.34 20.90 6.61
CA TYR A 283 0.33 19.88 5.82
C TYR A 283 1.57 20.47 5.14
N PRO A 284 2.79 19.94 5.36
CA PRO A 284 4.00 20.51 4.78
C PRO A 284 4.09 20.25 3.28
N ILE A 285 4.71 21.17 2.55
CA ILE A 285 5.14 20.99 1.16
C ILE A 285 6.65 20.80 1.16
N ARG A 286 7.10 19.60 0.77
CA ARG A 286 8.53 19.24 0.71
C ARG A 286 8.91 19.07 -0.74
N ASP A 287 9.95 19.78 -1.18
CA ASP A 287 10.42 19.75 -2.57
C ASP A 287 9.31 20.03 -3.60
N GLY A 288 8.36 20.90 -3.24
CA GLY A 288 7.21 21.20 -4.08
C GLY A 288 6.16 20.07 -4.16
N ILE A 289 6.18 19.10 -3.23
CA ILE A 289 5.18 18.05 -3.15
C ILE A 289 4.40 18.23 -1.84
N PRO A 290 3.07 18.51 -1.91
CA PRO A 290 2.25 18.59 -0.71
C PRO A 290 2.12 17.22 -0.05
N VAL A 291 2.59 17.10 1.18
CA VAL A 291 2.53 15.88 1.99
C VAL A 291 1.18 15.82 2.68
N MET A 292 0.21 15.17 2.02
CA MET A 292 -1.18 15.07 2.48
C MET A 292 -1.39 13.95 3.53
N LEU A 293 -0.40 13.75 4.41
CA LEU A 293 -0.42 12.75 5.47
C LEU A 293 -0.74 13.43 6.82
N VAL A 294 -1.82 13.01 7.47
CA VAL A 294 -2.36 13.61 8.71
C VAL A 294 -1.42 13.42 9.91
N ASP A 295 -0.60 12.38 9.89
CA ASP A 295 0.43 12.07 10.87
C ASP A 295 1.71 12.90 10.68
N GLU A 296 1.97 13.38 9.47
CA GLU A 296 3.06 14.32 9.17
C GLU A 296 2.62 15.79 9.26
N ALA A 297 1.32 16.05 9.37
CA ALA A 297 0.78 17.39 9.52
C ALA A 297 1.08 17.96 10.92
N ARG A 298 1.56 19.21 10.95
CA ARG A 298 1.75 19.97 12.19
C ARG A 298 0.38 20.43 12.70
N GLN A 299 0.16 20.44 14.01
CA GLN A 299 -0.97 21.18 14.56
C GLN A 299 -0.74 22.66 14.30
N SER A 300 -1.61 23.27 13.49
CA SER A 300 -1.58 24.70 13.31
C SER A 300 -2.25 25.36 14.51
N VAL A 301 -1.44 26.00 15.35
CA VAL A 301 -1.92 27.02 16.26
C VAL A 301 -1.36 28.32 15.73
N GLU A 302 -2.15 29.05 14.95
CA GLU A 302 -1.91 30.46 14.68
C GLU A 302 -3.05 31.25 15.32
N GLY A 303 -2.67 32.33 16.01
CA GLY A 303 -3.39 32.94 17.13
C GLY A 303 -4.81 33.39 16.86
N THR A 304 -5.61 33.38 17.94
CA THR A 304 -6.91 34.03 18.04
C THR A 304 -6.82 35.53 17.74
N PRO A 305 -7.73 36.09 16.93
CA PRO A 305 -8.24 37.43 17.17
C PRO A 305 -9.64 37.33 17.80
N VAL A 306 -9.66 37.59 19.11
CA VAL A 306 -10.65 38.33 19.94
C VAL A 306 -12.08 38.44 19.41
N GLU A 307 -13.05 37.96 20.20
CA GLU A 307 -14.46 38.34 20.12
C GLU A 307 -14.61 39.87 20.15
N PRO A 308 -15.50 40.49 19.37
CA PRO A 308 -15.96 41.82 19.75
C PRO A 308 -16.81 41.67 21.02
N ALA A 309 -16.20 42.01 22.16
CA ALA A 309 -16.94 42.45 23.33
C ALA A 309 -17.71 43.72 22.96
N GLY A 310 -19.03 43.68 23.11
CA GLY A 310 -19.88 44.85 23.36
C GLY A 310 -20.02 45.87 22.21
N GLY A 311 -21.18 45.83 21.58
CA GLY A 311 -21.77 46.89 20.77
C GLY A 311 -23.21 46.54 20.46
#